data_AF-A0A924EJG3-F1
#
_entry.id   AF-A0A924EJG3-F1
#
_cell.length_a   1.000
_cell.length_b   1.000
_cell.length_c   1.000
_cell.angle_alpha   90.00
_cell.angle_beta   90.00
_cell.angle_gamma   90.00
#
_symmetry.space_group_name_H-M   'P 1'
#
loop_
_entity.id
_entity.type
_entity.pdbx_description
1 polymer ?
#
loop_
_entity_poly.entity_id
_entity_poly.type
_entity_poly.pdbx_seq_one_letter_code
_entity_poly.pdbx_strand_id
1 'polypeptide(L)'
;MYLPQWAQSYKEPRTEIKCIKGMYYKYEVSYQYNKDKKRTDKITGRLLGKITEADGFVASDKDVIRQKAQQLPKVDIKTFGVYNLFSNLLAEEIASLKATFKEDAAERLLSFAMMRWAYQSPIKRAANYHAHDFCSEYWSKEAISDKQLSEALKFIGQNREALVTWMKLQLQRDVADSNKFVMMDSTHVASLSDQLGINAKGYNPAHDHDKQIRLMYLFSAGLKQPVYYRLVNGNITDIKSMSLCVKEMNVTDVIFIADKGFYSADNINQLTESQLRYIIPVHRNNTIIDLTPLSKANFKKEIKNYFAYQDRIVWYYQYEKDGRKVVTFLNEYLKAKEESDYLLRIGSHPEKYSEETFFKKLQAFGTLTLVYDLAQDITAQQLYEAYKQRNEIEVLFDSYKNFLAADKTFMQDRYVLEGWLMANFIAMMAYYKLFSRLKKANLLSKYAPKDIIELSKSIYQLKINGTWHRSEITVKAKALFKKIGIDYLT
;
A
#
# COMPACT_ATOMS: atom_id res chain seq x y z
N MET A 1 32.76 -20.31 -43.66
CA MET A 1 32.37 -19.59 -44.90
C MET A 1 32.24 -18.12 -44.54
N TYR A 2 33.06 -17.24 -45.13
CA TYR A 2 32.98 -15.80 -44.87
C TYR A 2 31.68 -15.23 -45.46
N LEU A 3 31.02 -14.34 -44.71
CA LEU A 3 29.84 -13.63 -45.21
C LEU A 3 30.29 -12.55 -46.22
N PRO A 4 29.58 -12.36 -47.34
CA PRO A 4 29.85 -11.25 -48.26
C PRO A 4 29.79 -9.90 -47.56
N GLN A 5 30.59 -8.93 -48.02
CA GLN A 5 30.70 -7.61 -47.40
C GLN A 5 29.34 -6.90 -47.29
N TRP A 6 28.48 -7.05 -48.31
CA TRP A 6 27.11 -6.51 -48.27
C TRP A 6 26.23 -7.17 -47.20
N ALA A 7 26.38 -8.48 -46.94
CA ALA A 7 25.62 -9.18 -45.92
C ALA A 7 26.12 -8.89 -44.49
N GLN A 8 27.40 -8.52 -44.34
CA GLN A 8 27.99 -8.21 -43.04
C GLN A 8 27.37 -6.96 -42.39
N SER A 9 26.91 -6.00 -43.20
CA SER A 9 26.26 -4.77 -42.72
C SER A 9 24.97 -5.03 -41.91
N TYR A 10 24.35 -6.21 -42.06
CA TYR A 10 23.12 -6.60 -41.37
C TYR A 10 23.34 -7.41 -40.09
N LYS A 11 24.60 -7.56 -39.64
CA LYS A 11 24.91 -8.20 -38.35
C LYS A 11 24.54 -7.28 -37.19
N GLU A 12 23.54 -7.69 -36.42
CA GLU A 12 23.10 -7.00 -35.21
C GLU A 12 23.25 -7.91 -33.99
N PRO A 13 23.35 -7.33 -32.78
CA PRO A 13 23.29 -8.10 -31.54
C PRO A 13 22.09 -9.05 -31.51
N ARG A 14 22.29 -10.28 -31.01
CA ARG A 14 21.25 -11.33 -30.93
C ARG A 14 20.66 -11.75 -32.28
N THR A 15 21.43 -11.63 -33.37
CA THR A 15 21.04 -12.18 -34.68
C THR A 15 22.14 -13.07 -35.26
N GLU A 16 21.75 -13.99 -36.13
CA GLU A 16 22.67 -14.87 -36.87
C GLU A 16 22.30 -14.89 -38.34
N ILE A 17 23.30 -14.73 -39.21
CA ILE A 17 23.13 -14.87 -40.66
C ILE A 17 23.64 -16.25 -41.08
N LYS A 18 22.76 -17.06 -41.67
CA LYS A 18 23.10 -18.38 -42.22
C LYS A 18 23.03 -18.34 -43.75
N CYS A 19 24.04 -18.92 -44.40
CA CYS A 19 23.99 -19.21 -45.83
C CYS A 19 23.40 -20.61 -46.02
N ILE A 20 22.25 -20.71 -46.69
CA ILE A 20 21.56 -21.96 -46.97
C ILE A 20 21.27 -21.99 -48.47
N LYS A 21 21.86 -22.97 -49.19
CA LYS A 21 21.72 -23.12 -50.65
C LYS A 21 22.03 -21.83 -51.43
N GLY A 22 23.10 -21.13 -51.05
CA GLY A 22 23.54 -19.88 -51.71
C GLY A 22 22.76 -18.62 -51.32
N MET A 23 21.74 -18.73 -50.47
CA MET A 23 20.94 -17.59 -50.01
C MET A 23 21.23 -17.28 -48.55
N TYR A 24 21.21 -15.99 -48.19
CA TYR A 24 21.50 -15.52 -46.83
C TYR A 24 20.21 -15.24 -46.07
N TYR A 25 20.08 -15.82 -44.88
CA TYR A 25 18.91 -15.70 -44.01
C TYR A 25 19.32 -15.20 -42.64
N LYS A 26 18.57 -14.23 -42.11
CA LYS A 26 18.79 -13.65 -40.78
C LYS A 26 17.83 -14.30 -39.78
N TYR A 27 18.38 -14.82 -38.69
CA TYR A 27 17.65 -15.46 -37.60
C TYR A 27 17.85 -14.70 -36.30
N GLU A 28 16.85 -14.77 -35.42
CA GLU A 28 16.99 -14.38 -34.02
C GLU A 28 17.89 -15.39 -33.29
N VAL A 29 18.66 -14.92 -32.33
CA VAL A 29 19.52 -15.77 -31.49
C VAL A 29 19.25 -15.48 -30.02
N SER A 30 18.98 -16.54 -29.27
CA SER A 30 19.00 -16.50 -27.81
C SER A 30 20.15 -17.35 -27.27
N TYR A 31 20.55 -17.03 -26.05
CA TYR A 31 21.64 -17.71 -25.35
C TYR A 31 21.07 -18.29 -24.07
N GLN A 32 21.22 -19.59 -23.87
CA GLN A 32 20.72 -20.28 -22.68
C GLN A 32 21.84 -21.11 -22.07
N TYR A 33 22.04 -20.98 -20.75
CA TYR A 33 23.01 -21.79 -20.05
C TYR A 33 22.53 -23.25 -20.00
N ASN A 34 23.33 -24.15 -20.57
CA ASN A 34 23.11 -25.58 -20.53
C ASN A 34 23.85 -26.15 -19.31
N LYS A 35 23.10 -26.57 -18.29
CA LYS A 35 23.64 -27.09 -17.04
C LYS A 35 24.44 -28.39 -17.24
N ASP A 36 24.01 -29.23 -18.17
CA ASP A 36 24.66 -30.52 -18.44
C ASP A 36 25.99 -30.33 -19.16
N LYS A 37 26.03 -29.40 -20.12
CA LYS A 37 27.26 -29.08 -20.88
C LYS A 37 28.15 -28.04 -20.20
N LYS A 38 27.73 -27.51 -19.04
CA LYS A 38 28.40 -26.42 -18.31
C LYS A 38 28.80 -25.23 -19.18
N ARG A 39 28.02 -24.91 -20.22
CA ARG A 39 28.31 -23.82 -21.16
C ARG A 39 27.03 -23.15 -21.64
N THR A 40 27.16 -21.94 -22.15
CA THR A 40 26.06 -21.24 -22.81
C THR A 40 25.89 -21.77 -24.24
N ASP A 41 24.75 -22.41 -24.50
CA ASP A 41 24.40 -22.85 -25.85
C ASP A 41 23.73 -21.69 -26.60
N LYS A 42 24.13 -21.52 -27.87
CA LYS A 42 23.49 -20.59 -28.81
C LYS A 42 22.29 -21.28 -29.43
N ILE A 43 21.10 -20.73 -29.23
CA ILE A 43 19.85 -21.24 -29.78
C ILE A 43 19.45 -20.34 -30.94
N THR A 44 19.50 -20.87 -32.16
CA THR A 44 18.93 -20.18 -33.33
C THR A 44 17.40 -20.21 -33.19
N GLY A 45 16.81 -19.04 -33.05
CA GLY A 45 15.37 -18.84 -32.96
C GLY A 45 14.70 -18.72 -34.32
N ARG A 46 13.71 -17.83 -34.40
CA ARG A 46 12.88 -17.63 -35.59
C ARG A 46 13.64 -16.99 -36.75
N LEU A 47 13.18 -17.24 -37.97
CA LEU A 47 13.62 -16.55 -39.18
C LEU A 47 13.05 -15.13 -39.19
N LEU A 48 13.92 -14.12 -39.20
CA LEU A 48 13.54 -12.71 -39.31
C LEU A 48 13.31 -12.31 -40.77
N GLY A 49 14.13 -12.82 -41.68
CA GLY A 49 14.03 -12.49 -43.10
C GLY A 49 15.21 -13.00 -43.92
N LYS A 50 15.18 -12.68 -45.20
CA LYS A 50 16.21 -13.00 -46.19
C LYS A 50 17.02 -11.74 -46.50
N ILE A 51 18.31 -11.89 -46.75
CA ILE A 51 19.18 -10.79 -47.19
C ILE A 51 19.57 -11.07 -48.63
N THR A 52 19.37 -10.08 -49.49
CA THR A 52 19.79 -10.09 -50.90
C THR A 52 20.68 -8.90 -51.18
N GLU A 53 21.48 -8.99 -52.23
CA GLU A 53 22.38 -7.92 -52.65
C GLU A 53 21.62 -6.74 -53.27
N ALA A 54 20.53 -7.01 -53.99
CA ALA A 54 19.71 -5.99 -54.66
C ALA A 54 18.74 -5.28 -53.69
N ASP A 55 17.99 -6.04 -52.87
CA ASP A 55 16.90 -5.51 -52.06
C ASP A 55 17.27 -5.36 -50.57
N GLY A 56 18.50 -5.72 -50.17
CA GLY A 56 18.91 -5.71 -48.78
C GLY A 56 18.14 -6.72 -47.93
N PHE A 57 17.70 -6.32 -46.73
CA PHE A 57 16.93 -7.18 -45.83
C PHE A 57 15.43 -7.17 -46.18
N VAL A 58 14.92 -8.34 -46.57
CA VAL A 58 13.51 -8.61 -46.85
C VAL A 58 12.93 -9.42 -45.69
N ALA A 59 12.00 -8.83 -44.93
CA ALA A 59 11.36 -9.48 -43.79
C ALA A 59 10.60 -10.75 -44.21
N SER A 60 10.59 -11.78 -43.37
CA SER A 60 9.85 -13.01 -43.65
C SER A 60 8.33 -12.79 -43.52
N ASP A 61 7.53 -13.21 -44.49
CA ASP A 61 6.06 -13.14 -44.41
C ASP A 61 5.51 -13.78 -43.14
N LYS A 62 6.09 -14.91 -42.71
CA LYS A 62 5.72 -15.59 -41.45
C LYS A 62 6.06 -14.74 -40.22
N ASP A 63 7.16 -14.00 -40.25
CA ASP A 63 7.52 -13.11 -39.15
C ASP A 63 6.64 -11.85 -39.15
N VAL A 64 6.32 -11.29 -40.31
CA VAL A 64 5.37 -10.17 -40.45
C VAL A 64 3.98 -10.56 -39.94
N ILE A 65 3.48 -11.74 -40.32
CA ILE A 65 2.19 -12.27 -39.82
C ILE A 65 2.26 -12.51 -38.32
N ARG A 66 3.37 -13.06 -37.80
CA ARG A 66 3.58 -13.26 -36.35
C ARG A 66 3.64 -11.95 -35.59
N GLN A 67 4.32 -10.93 -36.11
CA GLN A 67 4.36 -9.59 -35.53
C GLN A 67 2.96 -8.96 -35.51
N LYS A 68 2.19 -9.10 -36.60
CA LYS A 68 0.79 -8.68 -36.65
C LYS A 68 -0.11 -9.46 -35.68
N ALA A 69 0.14 -10.75 -35.47
CA ALA A 69 -0.61 -11.58 -34.51
C ALA A 69 -0.20 -11.34 -33.04
N GLN A 70 1.00 -10.83 -32.80
CA GLN A 70 1.49 -10.42 -31.48
C GLN A 70 0.99 -9.02 -31.07
N GLN A 71 0.58 -8.20 -32.04
CA GLN A 71 -0.18 -7.00 -31.72
C GLN A 71 -1.53 -7.45 -31.17
N LEU A 72 -1.79 -7.10 -29.92
CA LEU A 72 -3.14 -7.19 -29.36
C LEU A 72 -4.11 -6.52 -30.35
N PRO A 73 -5.30 -7.09 -30.59
CA PRO A 73 -6.29 -6.44 -31.44
C PRO A 73 -6.49 -5.02 -30.95
N LYS A 74 -6.55 -4.05 -31.89
CA LYS A 74 -6.88 -2.66 -31.53
C LYS A 74 -8.25 -2.68 -30.86
N VAL A 75 -8.25 -2.50 -29.55
CA VAL A 75 -9.47 -2.50 -28.76
C VAL A 75 -10.15 -1.16 -29.02
N ASP A 76 -11.26 -1.19 -29.74
CA ASP A 76 -12.04 0.00 -30.09
C ASP A 76 -13.09 0.37 -29.02
N ILE A 77 -13.20 -0.43 -27.95
CA ILE A 77 -14.05 -0.18 -26.79
C ILE A 77 -13.22 -0.33 -25.52
N LYS A 78 -12.92 0.78 -24.86
CA LYS A 78 -12.05 0.78 -23.67
C LYS A 78 -12.77 1.33 -22.45
N THR A 79 -12.56 0.72 -21.29
CA THR A 79 -13.03 1.27 -20.02
C THR A 79 -12.33 2.60 -19.75
N PHE A 80 -13.10 3.68 -19.56
CA PHE A 80 -12.57 5.01 -19.30
C PHE A 80 -12.75 5.44 -17.85
N GLY A 81 -13.83 4.95 -17.22
CA GLY A 81 -14.22 5.45 -15.92
C GLY A 81 -13.16 5.23 -14.84
N VAL A 82 -12.50 4.08 -14.87
CA VAL A 82 -11.42 3.73 -13.94
C VAL A 82 -10.22 4.65 -14.11
N TYR A 83 -9.72 4.81 -15.33
CA TYR A 83 -8.61 5.71 -15.65
C TYR A 83 -8.87 7.13 -15.17
N ASN A 84 -10.00 7.73 -15.56
CA ASN A 84 -10.30 9.11 -15.19
C ASN A 84 -10.57 9.28 -13.68
N LEU A 85 -11.12 8.27 -13.00
CA LEU A 85 -11.24 8.30 -11.54
C LEU A 85 -9.86 8.32 -10.88
N PHE A 86 -9.01 7.36 -11.24
CA PHE A 86 -7.71 7.16 -10.63
C PHE A 86 -6.77 8.34 -10.91
N SER A 87 -6.72 8.81 -12.16
CA SER A 87 -5.89 9.94 -12.56
C SER A 87 -6.34 11.25 -11.94
N ASN A 88 -7.64 11.48 -11.77
CA ASN A 88 -8.13 12.68 -11.09
C ASN A 88 -7.86 12.65 -9.57
N LEU A 89 -7.98 11.48 -8.94
CA LEU A 89 -7.66 11.32 -7.52
C LEU A 89 -6.17 11.58 -7.24
N LEU A 90 -5.31 11.14 -8.16
CA LEU A 90 -3.85 11.14 -7.99
C LEU A 90 -3.11 12.09 -8.94
N ALA A 91 -3.77 13.12 -9.48
CA ALA A 91 -3.20 13.99 -10.52
C ALA A 91 -1.82 14.55 -10.10
N GLU A 92 -1.77 15.00 -8.86
CA GLU A 92 -0.60 15.57 -8.21
C GLU A 92 0.53 14.56 -7.95
N GLU A 93 0.20 13.36 -7.47
CA GLU A 93 1.12 12.25 -7.23
C GLU A 93 1.69 11.69 -8.54
N ILE A 94 0.85 11.59 -9.57
CA ILE A 94 1.22 11.11 -10.91
C ILE A 94 2.25 12.04 -11.53
N ALA A 95 2.00 13.36 -11.48
CA ALA A 95 2.92 14.36 -12.00
C ALA A 95 4.30 14.28 -11.32
N SER A 96 4.33 14.24 -9.98
CA SER A 96 5.60 14.14 -9.25
C SER A 96 6.30 12.79 -9.45
N LEU A 97 5.55 11.70 -9.64
CA LEU A 97 6.10 10.37 -9.90
C LEU A 97 6.78 10.32 -11.29
N LYS A 98 6.13 10.86 -12.32
CA LYS A 98 6.68 11.00 -13.67
C LYS A 98 7.92 11.90 -13.71
N ALA A 99 8.01 12.89 -12.82
CA ALA A 99 9.20 13.71 -12.67
C ALA A 99 10.36 12.99 -11.95
N THR A 100 10.07 11.96 -11.14
CA THR A 100 11.07 11.24 -10.34
C THR A 100 11.68 10.04 -11.08
N PHE A 101 10.89 9.34 -11.88
CA PHE A 101 11.31 8.14 -12.60
C PHE A 101 11.23 8.33 -14.11
N LYS A 102 11.94 7.48 -14.86
CA LYS A 102 11.80 7.40 -16.32
C LYS A 102 10.33 7.19 -16.68
N GLU A 103 9.84 7.96 -17.65
CA GLU A 103 8.42 8.00 -18.00
C GLU A 103 7.82 6.61 -18.26
N ASP A 104 8.47 5.79 -19.08
CA ASP A 104 8.02 4.42 -19.36
C ASP A 104 7.89 3.54 -18.10
N ALA A 105 8.83 3.64 -17.15
CA ALA A 105 8.76 2.89 -15.90
C ALA A 105 7.64 3.41 -14.98
N ALA A 106 7.48 4.73 -14.90
CA ALA A 106 6.42 5.37 -14.12
C ALA A 106 5.03 5.01 -14.68
N GLU A 107 4.85 5.05 -16.00
CA GLU A 107 3.58 4.71 -16.66
C GLU A 107 3.20 3.24 -16.48
N ARG A 108 4.16 2.33 -16.58
CA ARG A 108 3.94 0.90 -16.30
C ARG A 108 3.56 0.67 -14.83
N LEU A 109 4.23 1.35 -13.90
CA LEU A 109 3.91 1.30 -12.47
C LEU A 109 2.50 1.84 -12.21
N LEU A 110 2.14 2.99 -12.79
CA LEU A 110 0.81 3.60 -12.64
C LEU A 110 -0.29 2.72 -13.23
N SER A 111 -0.06 2.17 -14.42
CA SER A 111 -0.97 1.21 -15.04
C SER A 111 -1.20 0.02 -14.13
N PHE A 112 -0.11 -0.58 -13.62
CA PHE A 112 -0.24 -1.73 -12.71
C PHE A 112 -0.90 -1.37 -11.37
N ALA A 113 -0.58 -0.23 -10.78
CA ALA A 113 -1.21 0.28 -9.56
C ALA A 113 -2.72 0.46 -9.75
N MET A 114 -3.15 1.02 -10.88
CA MET A 114 -4.56 1.16 -11.23
C MET A 114 -5.25 -0.20 -11.41
N MET A 115 -4.58 -1.19 -12.02
CA MET A 115 -5.14 -2.55 -12.16
C MET A 115 -5.23 -3.28 -10.82
N ARG A 116 -4.29 -3.04 -9.90
CA ARG A 116 -4.38 -3.51 -8.51
C ARG A 116 -5.57 -2.87 -7.80
N TRP A 117 -5.73 -1.56 -7.95
CA TRP A 117 -6.80 -0.78 -7.33
C TRP A 117 -8.19 -1.17 -7.80
N ALA A 118 -8.38 -1.36 -9.11
CA ALA A 118 -9.70 -1.64 -9.68
C ALA A 118 -10.06 -3.13 -9.75
N TYR A 119 -9.07 -4.02 -9.96
CA TYR A 119 -9.32 -5.43 -10.29
C TYR A 119 -8.57 -6.42 -9.39
N GLN A 120 -7.81 -5.94 -8.40
CA GLN A 120 -6.90 -6.78 -7.61
C GLN A 120 -5.95 -7.60 -8.52
N SER A 121 -5.58 -7.06 -9.68
CA SER A 121 -4.97 -7.85 -10.75
C SER A 121 -3.62 -8.44 -10.35
N PRO A 122 -3.36 -9.74 -10.55
CA PRO A 122 -1.99 -10.25 -10.59
C PRO A 122 -1.25 -9.71 -11.83
N ILE A 123 0.09 -9.75 -11.84
CA ILE A 123 0.91 -9.27 -12.98
C ILE A 123 0.45 -9.92 -14.29
N LYS A 124 0.22 -11.23 -14.29
CA LYS A 124 -0.16 -12.02 -15.47
C LYS A 124 -1.47 -11.64 -16.17
N ARG A 125 -2.31 -10.81 -15.53
CA ARG A 125 -3.58 -10.32 -16.09
C ARG A 125 -3.53 -8.83 -16.42
N ALA A 126 -2.53 -8.11 -15.92
CA ALA A 126 -2.45 -6.67 -16.04
C ALA A 126 -2.30 -6.21 -17.50
N ALA A 127 -1.60 -6.97 -18.33
CA ALA A 127 -1.48 -6.73 -19.77
C ALA A 127 -2.86 -6.68 -20.46
N ASN A 128 -3.74 -7.63 -20.14
CA ASN A 128 -5.09 -7.68 -20.72
C ASN A 128 -5.93 -6.49 -20.25
N TYR A 129 -5.92 -6.19 -18.95
CA TYR A 129 -6.67 -5.04 -18.44
C TYR A 129 -6.17 -3.71 -18.99
N HIS A 130 -4.85 -3.51 -19.10
CA HIS A 130 -4.27 -2.31 -19.70
C HIS A 130 -4.74 -2.12 -21.15
N ALA A 131 -4.72 -3.17 -21.97
CA ALA A 131 -5.17 -3.08 -23.35
C ALA A 131 -6.65 -2.72 -23.51
N HIS A 132 -7.50 -3.09 -22.54
CA HIS A 132 -8.94 -2.81 -22.54
C HIS A 132 -9.33 -1.57 -21.73
N ASP A 133 -8.36 -0.89 -21.10
CA ASP A 133 -8.59 0.34 -20.36
C ASP A 133 -8.01 1.52 -21.13
N PHE A 134 -8.68 2.66 -21.04
CA PHE A 134 -8.31 3.89 -21.72
C PHE A 134 -6.97 4.45 -21.22
N CYS A 135 -6.47 3.99 -20.08
CA CYS A 135 -5.12 4.29 -19.64
C CYS A 135 -4.08 3.93 -20.70
N SER A 136 -4.30 2.90 -21.53
CA SER A 136 -3.40 2.54 -22.63
C SER A 136 -3.28 3.59 -23.73
N GLU A 137 -4.19 4.57 -23.81
CA GLU A 137 -4.04 5.70 -24.73
C GLU A 137 -3.11 6.80 -24.17
N TYR A 138 -2.78 6.76 -22.87
CA TYR A 138 -1.99 7.78 -22.18
C TYR A 138 -0.72 7.26 -21.51
N TRP A 139 -0.74 6.04 -21.00
CA TRP A 139 0.33 5.40 -20.27
C TRP A 139 0.75 4.13 -21.00
N SER A 140 2.00 4.10 -21.45
CA SER A 140 2.56 2.99 -22.21
C SER A 140 1.66 2.63 -23.39
N LYS A 141 1.63 3.50 -24.41
CA LYS A 141 0.75 3.32 -25.60
C LYS A 141 0.95 2.00 -26.33
N GLU A 142 2.13 1.41 -26.20
CA GLU A 142 2.45 0.09 -26.72
C GLU A 142 1.92 -1.02 -25.81
N ALA A 143 1.71 -2.20 -26.38
CA ALA A 143 1.30 -3.37 -25.62
C ALA A 143 2.29 -3.66 -24.47
N ILE A 144 1.76 -3.74 -23.26
CA ILE A 144 2.54 -4.12 -22.08
C ILE A 144 2.53 -5.65 -21.94
N SER A 145 3.71 -6.27 -21.83
CA SER A 145 3.86 -7.66 -21.42
C SER A 145 4.14 -7.82 -19.92
N ASP A 146 3.85 -8.99 -19.37
CA ASP A 146 4.18 -9.36 -17.97
C ASP A 146 5.67 -9.17 -17.65
N LYS A 147 6.54 -9.42 -18.65
CA LYS A 147 7.98 -9.23 -18.53
C LYS A 147 8.34 -7.75 -18.39
N GLN A 148 7.78 -6.89 -19.25
CA GLN A 148 7.98 -5.44 -19.19
C GLN A 148 7.47 -4.84 -17.88
N LEU A 149 6.34 -5.35 -17.35
CA LEU A 149 5.86 -4.97 -16.01
C LEU A 149 6.84 -5.40 -14.93
N SER A 150 7.27 -6.66 -14.95
CA SER A 150 8.20 -7.19 -13.93
C SER A 150 9.54 -6.45 -13.94
N GLU A 151 10.06 -6.11 -15.12
CA GLU A 151 11.27 -5.28 -15.28
C GLU A 151 11.07 -3.86 -14.76
N ALA A 152 9.92 -3.23 -15.03
CA ALA A 152 9.60 -1.91 -14.50
C ALA A 152 9.49 -1.92 -12.96
N LEU A 153 8.77 -2.89 -12.39
CA LEU A 153 8.66 -3.05 -10.93
C LEU A 153 10.04 -3.30 -10.31
N LYS A 154 10.88 -4.12 -10.94
CA LYS A 154 12.26 -4.35 -10.50
C LYS A 154 13.07 -3.06 -10.50
N PHE A 155 13.01 -2.29 -11.59
CA PHE A 155 13.71 -1.01 -11.70
C PHE A 155 13.25 -0.05 -10.61
N ILE A 156 11.94 0.11 -10.40
CA ILE A 156 11.41 0.96 -9.33
C ILE A 156 11.92 0.50 -7.96
N GLY A 157 11.83 -0.80 -7.66
CA GLY A 157 12.26 -1.35 -6.37
C GLY A 157 13.77 -1.31 -6.12
N GLN A 158 14.60 -1.24 -7.16
CA GLN A 158 16.05 -1.04 -7.03
C GLN A 158 16.41 0.40 -6.63
N ASN A 159 15.57 1.37 -6.96
CA ASN A 159 15.84 2.80 -6.79
C ASN A 159 15.16 3.35 -5.52
N ARG A 160 15.51 2.79 -4.36
CA ARG A 160 14.88 3.13 -3.06
C ARG A 160 15.03 4.60 -2.68
N GLU A 161 16.18 5.21 -2.94
CA GLU A 161 16.40 6.64 -2.63
C GLU A 161 15.42 7.54 -3.40
N ALA A 162 15.20 7.26 -4.69
CA ALA A 162 14.22 7.97 -5.50
C ALA A 162 12.79 7.76 -4.98
N LEU A 163 12.44 6.52 -4.59
CA LEU A 163 11.14 6.23 -3.96
C LEU A 163 10.91 7.03 -2.68
N VAL A 164 11.91 7.06 -1.79
CA VAL A 164 11.85 7.80 -0.52
C VAL A 164 11.74 9.29 -0.77
N THR A 165 12.52 9.83 -1.71
CA THR A 165 12.44 11.24 -2.10
C THR A 165 11.02 11.57 -2.58
N TRP A 166 10.42 10.73 -3.43
CA TRP A 166 9.05 10.92 -3.87
C TRP A 166 8.03 10.82 -2.71
N MET A 167 8.21 9.89 -1.76
CA MET A 167 7.35 9.77 -0.57
C MET A 167 7.44 11.01 0.33
N LYS A 168 8.65 11.56 0.52
CA LYS A 168 8.88 12.81 1.26
C LYS A 168 8.12 13.98 0.64
N LEU A 169 8.11 14.07 -0.69
CA LEU A 169 7.32 15.09 -1.40
C LEU A 169 5.83 14.98 -1.05
N GLN A 170 5.27 13.78 -0.89
CA GLN A 170 3.85 13.63 -0.55
C GLN A 170 3.53 14.09 0.87
N LEU A 171 4.50 14.11 1.78
CA LEU A 171 4.34 14.64 3.14
C LEU A 171 4.44 16.18 3.18
N GLN A 172 5.27 16.78 2.33
CA GLN A 172 5.56 18.22 2.35
C GLN A 172 4.51 19.09 1.64
N ARG A 173 3.57 18.47 0.92
CA ARG A 173 2.61 19.19 0.06
C ARG A 173 1.50 19.91 0.82
N ASP A 174 1.12 19.46 2.01
CA ASP A 174 0.10 20.12 2.82
C ASP A 174 0.72 20.73 4.09
N VAL A 175 0.58 22.05 4.19
CA VAL A 175 0.78 23.03 5.29
C VAL A 175 1.68 22.63 6.47
N ALA A 176 2.52 23.58 6.89
CA ALA A 176 3.49 23.52 7.99
C ALA A 176 2.99 22.98 9.36
N ASP A 177 1.67 22.80 9.57
CA ASP A 177 1.08 22.29 10.81
C ASP A 177 0.46 20.87 10.71
N SER A 178 0.26 20.30 9.50
CA SER A 178 -0.38 18.98 9.32
C SER A 178 0.54 17.76 9.47
N ASN A 179 1.85 17.98 9.60
CA ASN A 179 2.86 16.91 9.62
C ASN A 179 3.24 16.41 11.02
N LYS A 180 2.57 16.91 12.06
CA LYS A 180 2.96 16.70 13.46
C LYS A 180 2.63 15.31 14.03
N PHE A 181 1.86 14.50 13.30
CA PHE A 181 1.38 13.19 13.76
C PHE A 181 1.47 12.16 12.64
N VAL A 182 2.65 11.58 12.47
CA VAL A 182 2.83 10.39 11.64
C VAL A 182 2.78 9.17 12.55
N MET A 183 1.76 8.34 12.35
CA MET A 183 1.58 7.11 13.08
C MET A 183 2.25 5.97 12.36
N MET A 184 2.84 5.07 13.13
CA MET A 184 3.57 3.94 12.61
C MET A 184 2.99 2.64 13.13
N ASP A 185 2.66 1.74 12.21
CA ASP A 185 2.19 0.39 12.54
C ASP A 185 2.74 -0.59 11.49
N SER A 186 2.73 -1.87 11.81
CA SER A 186 3.26 -2.93 10.97
C SER A 186 2.23 -4.01 10.71
N THR A 187 2.32 -4.64 9.55
CA THR A 187 1.50 -5.78 9.22
C THR A 187 2.32 -6.89 8.59
N HIS A 188 1.83 -8.11 8.73
CA HIS A 188 2.46 -9.28 8.14
C HIS A 188 1.92 -9.50 6.73
N VAL A 189 2.84 -9.67 5.78
CA VAL A 189 2.54 -10.13 4.42
C VAL A 189 3.07 -11.57 4.31
N ALA A 190 2.16 -12.49 4.02
CA ALA A 190 2.49 -13.89 3.89
C ALA A 190 3.23 -14.15 2.57
N SER A 191 4.31 -14.93 2.65
CA SER A 191 5.08 -15.36 1.49
C SER A 191 5.55 -16.79 1.68
N LEU A 192 5.24 -17.67 0.73
CA LEU A 192 5.75 -19.04 0.69
C LEU A 192 6.99 -19.18 -0.20
N SER A 193 7.54 -18.06 -0.69
CA SER A 193 8.68 -18.10 -1.59
C SER A 193 9.97 -18.42 -0.83
N ASP A 194 10.63 -19.50 -1.23
CA ASP A 194 11.97 -19.86 -0.75
C ASP A 194 13.09 -19.04 -1.41
N GLN A 195 12.76 -18.26 -2.46
CA GLN A 195 13.73 -17.43 -3.19
C GLN A 195 13.89 -16.02 -2.59
N LEU A 196 13.03 -15.66 -1.64
CA LEU A 196 13.14 -14.40 -0.91
C LEU A 196 13.93 -14.60 0.39
N GLY A 197 15.19 -14.15 0.42
CA GLY A 197 16.03 -14.21 1.63
C GLY A 197 15.54 -13.35 2.81
N ILE A 198 14.55 -12.48 2.59
CA ILE A 198 13.87 -11.68 3.63
C ILE A 198 12.78 -12.46 4.38
N ASN A 199 12.43 -13.63 3.86
CA ASN A 199 11.37 -14.47 4.36
C ASN A 199 11.90 -15.24 5.59
N ALA A 200 11.61 -14.75 6.78
CA ALA A 200 12.11 -15.30 8.03
C ALA A 200 10.94 -15.78 8.90
N LYS A 201 11.17 -16.79 9.74
CA LYS A 201 10.20 -17.19 10.77
C LYS A 201 10.04 -16.02 11.75
N GLY A 202 8.84 -15.42 11.80
CA GLY A 202 8.49 -14.36 12.75
C GLY A 202 7.75 -14.93 13.97
N TYR A 203 7.71 -14.18 15.06
CA TYR A 203 6.90 -14.53 16.23
C TYR A 203 5.43 -14.16 15.93
N ASN A 204 4.55 -15.17 15.83
CA ASN A 204 3.10 -15.01 15.73
C ASN A 204 2.45 -15.58 17.01
N PRO A 205 1.58 -14.83 17.72
CA PRO A 205 0.84 -15.33 18.89
C PRO A 205 0.05 -16.62 18.65
N ALA A 206 -0.21 -16.99 17.40
CA ALA A 206 -0.87 -18.23 16.99
C ALA A 206 0.07 -19.44 16.82
N HIS A 207 1.36 -19.36 17.17
CA HIS A 207 2.38 -20.40 16.93
C HIS A 207 2.54 -20.82 15.46
N ASP A 208 2.17 -19.95 14.53
CA ASP A 208 2.30 -20.22 13.10
C ASP A 208 3.76 -20.04 12.67
N HIS A 209 4.39 -21.11 12.18
CA HIS A 209 5.81 -21.16 11.83
C HIS A 209 6.12 -20.69 10.39
N ASP A 210 5.12 -20.12 9.72
CA ASP A 210 5.24 -19.64 8.35
C ASP A 210 6.22 -18.47 8.26
N LYS A 211 7.00 -18.48 7.17
CA LYS A 211 7.93 -17.38 6.87
C LYS A 211 7.10 -16.14 6.52
N GLN A 212 7.42 -15.01 7.14
CA GLN A 212 6.66 -13.78 6.99
C GLN A 212 7.56 -12.61 6.67
N ILE A 213 7.00 -11.68 5.89
CA ILE A 213 7.61 -10.40 5.60
C ILE A 213 6.85 -9.35 6.40
N ARG A 214 7.57 -8.46 7.07
CA ARG A 214 6.97 -7.36 7.85
C ARG A 214 6.92 -6.12 6.98
N LEU A 215 5.73 -5.56 6.83
CA LEU A 215 5.49 -4.33 6.09
C LEU A 215 5.12 -3.23 7.06
N MET A 216 5.97 -2.21 7.16
CA MET A 216 5.71 -1.05 7.99
C MET A 216 5.09 0.06 7.15
N TYR A 217 4.10 0.75 7.71
CA TYR A 217 3.51 1.93 7.11
C TYR A 217 3.64 3.12 8.05
N LEU A 218 3.84 4.28 7.43
CA LEU A 218 3.64 5.58 8.07
C LEU A 218 2.34 6.18 7.54
N PHE A 219 1.44 6.52 8.45
CA PHE A 219 0.16 7.14 8.16
C PHE A 219 0.14 8.56 8.71
N SER A 220 -0.12 9.54 7.85
CA SER A 220 -0.25 10.93 8.28
C SER A 220 -1.68 11.17 8.76
N ALA A 221 -1.84 11.52 10.04
CA ALA A 221 -3.14 11.83 10.60
C ALA A 221 -3.78 13.09 10.00
N GLY A 222 -2.95 14.08 9.65
CA GLY A 222 -3.41 15.31 9.00
C GLY A 222 -3.95 15.04 7.60
N LEU A 223 -3.19 14.27 6.80
CA LEU A 223 -3.57 13.93 5.43
C LEU A 223 -4.63 12.80 5.35
N LYS A 224 -4.76 12.01 6.42
CA LYS A 224 -5.59 10.79 6.49
C LYS A 224 -5.27 9.81 5.37
N GLN A 225 -3.99 9.61 5.09
CA GLN A 225 -3.52 8.70 4.05
C GLN A 225 -2.13 8.12 4.41
N PRO A 226 -1.76 6.96 3.84
CA PRO A 226 -0.40 6.46 3.94
C PRO A 226 0.58 7.37 3.19
N VAL A 227 1.72 7.65 3.82
CA VAL A 227 2.76 8.55 3.26
C VAL A 227 4.09 7.85 3.00
N TYR A 228 4.31 6.69 3.62
CA TYR A 228 5.52 5.91 3.40
C TYR A 228 5.28 4.44 3.76
N TYR A 229 6.06 3.56 3.13
CA TYR A 229 6.16 2.16 3.53
C TYR A 229 7.61 1.69 3.56
N ARG A 230 7.86 0.64 4.36
CA ARG A 230 9.14 -0.05 4.40
C ARG A 230 8.98 -1.56 4.51
N LEU A 231 9.77 -2.26 3.71
CA LEU A 231 9.95 -3.69 3.84
C LEU A 231 10.98 -4.02 4.91
N VAL A 232 10.58 -4.86 5.87
CA VAL A 232 11.40 -5.28 7.00
C VAL A 232 11.44 -6.80 7.05
N ASN A 233 12.61 -7.35 7.36
CA ASN A 233 12.77 -8.78 7.55
C ASN A 233 11.97 -9.22 8.79
N GLY A 234 11.28 -10.36 8.72
CA GLY A 234 10.38 -10.81 9.78
C GLY A 234 11.03 -11.05 11.16
N ASN A 235 12.36 -11.08 11.24
CA ASN A 235 13.15 -11.33 12.45
C ASN A 235 13.74 -10.06 13.11
N ILE A 236 13.55 -8.87 12.53
CA ILE A 236 14.09 -7.62 13.10
C ILE A 236 13.09 -7.05 14.12
N THR A 237 13.59 -6.54 15.26
CA THR A 237 12.75 -5.89 16.27
C THR A 237 12.11 -4.61 15.71
N ASP A 238 10.89 -4.32 16.18
CA ASP A 238 10.12 -3.18 15.69
C ASP A 238 10.86 -1.85 15.90
N ILE A 239 11.44 -1.63 17.07
CA ILE A 239 12.08 -0.36 17.44
C ILE A 239 13.26 0.01 16.52
N LYS A 240 14.13 -0.96 16.17
CA LYS A 240 15.26 -0.71 15.26
C LYS A 240 14.78 -0.37 13.84
N SER A 241 13.70 -1.01 13.42
CA SER A 241 13.11 -0.73 12.11
C SER A 241 12.46 0.64 12.09
N MET A 242 11.83 1.04 13.20
CA MET A 242 11.23 2.38 13.39
C MET A 242 12.26 3.49 13.33
N SER A 243 13.35 3.41 14.10
CA SER A 243 14.39 4.44 14.09
C SER A 243 14.99 4.64 12.70
N LEU A 244 15.14 3.55 11.94
CA LEU A 244 15.63 3.62 10.57
C LEU A 244 14.60 4.20 9.60
N CYS A 245 13.29 4.05 9.84
CA CYS A 245 12.24 4.71 9.05
C CYS A 245 12.25 6.22 9.27
N VAL A 246 12.32 6.66 10.53
CA VAL A 246 12.42 8.07 10.91
C VAL A 246 13.66 8.71 10.27
N LYS A 247 14.80 8.01 10.34
CA LYS A 247 16.04 8.45 9.69
C LYS A 247 15.92 8.52 8.16
N GLU A 248 15.35 7.51 7.52
CA GLU A 248 15.19 7.46 6.04
C GLU A 248 14.27 8.60 5.56
N MET A 249 13.17 8.85 6.28
CA MET A 249 12.21 9.91 5.98
C MET A 249 12.65 11.30 6.43
N ASN A 250 13.70 11.41 7.25
CA ASN A 250 14.19 12.68 7.83
C ASN A 250 13.05 13.52 8.43
N VAL A 251 12.22 12.88 9.24
CA VAL A 251 11.05 13.47 9.90
C VAL A 251 11.33 13.58 11.38
N THR A 252 10.96 14.71 12.00
CA THR A 252 11.27 15.01 13.40
C THR A 252 10.12 14.69 14.35
N ASP A 253 8.87 14.74 13.86
CA ASP A 253 7.65 14.63 14.65
C ASP A 253 6.87 13.34 14.32
N VAL A 254 7.52 12.20 14.53
CA VAL A 254 6.89 10.87 14.38
C VAL A 254 6.49 10.35 15.74
N ILE A 255 5.20 10.04 15.90
CA ILE A 255 4.65 9.50 17.13
C ILE A 255 4.29 8.04 16.88
N PHE A 256 5.05 7.17 17.53
CA PHE A 256 4.77 5.75 17.50
C PHE A 256 3.56 5.43 18.38
N ILE A 257 2.48 4.97 17.76
CA ILE A 257 1.28 4.52 18.48
C ILE A 257 1.24 3.00 18.46
N ALA A 258 1.50 2.39 19.61
CA ALA A 258 1.62 0.95 19.72
C ALA A 258 0.32 0.28 20.20
N ASP A 259 0.31 -1.06 20.13
CA ASP A 259 -0.69 -1.85 20.81
C ASP A 259 -0.36 -2.08 22.29
N LYS A 260 -1.35 -2.52 23.07
CA LYS A 260 -1.22 -2.77 24.52
C LYS A 260 -0.13 -3.78 24.86
N GLY A 261 0.04 -4.79 24.00
CA GLY A 261 1.06 -5.82 24.15
C GLY A 261 2.49 -5.31 23.94
N PHE A 262 2.66 -4.09 23.42
CA PHE A 262 3.98 -3.49 23.21
C PHE A 262 4.60 -2.94 24.49
N TYR A 263 3.79 -2.63 25.51
CA TYR A 263 4.29 -2.03 26.73
C TYR A 263 5.18 -2.99 27.53
N SER A 264 6.46 -2.68 27.62
CA SER A 264 7.42 -3.29 28.55
C SER A 264 8.48 -2.27 28.96
N ALA A 265 9.09 -2.43 30.13
CA ALA A 265 10.14 -1.52 30.58
C ALA A 265 11.31 -1.46 29.59
N ASP A 266 11.68 -2.61 29.02
CA ASP A 266 12.75 -2.73 28.02
C ASP A 266 12.41 -1.99 26.72
N ASN A 267 11.19 -2.17 26.19
CA ASN A 267 10.75 -1.46 24.98
C ASN A 267 10.70 0.05 25.18
N ILE A 268 10.24 0.52 26.34
CA ILE A 268 10.23 1.95 26.67
C ILE A 268 11.65 2.51 26.71
N ASN A 269 12.59 1.82 27.36
CA ASN A 269 13.98 2.26 27.42
C ASN A 269 14.61 2.34 26.02
N GLN A 270 14.39 1.32 25.18
CA GLN A 270 14.87 1.32 23.79
C GLN A 270 14.27 2.45 22.94
N LEU A 271 12.99 2.78 23.13
CA LEU A 271 12.34 3.91 22.45
C LEU A 271 12.97 5.24 22.87
N THR A 272 13.19 5.43 24.18
CA THR A 272 13.83 6.63 24.73
C THR A 272 15.28 6.78 24.24
N GLU A 273 16.07 5.70 24.26
CA GLU A 273 17.45 5.68 23.73
C GLU A 273 17.49 6.01 22.23
N SER A 274 16.48 5.58 21.48
CA SER A 274 16.33 5.87 20.05
C SER A 274 15.73 7.25 19.77
N GLN A 275 15.44 8.04 20.81
CA GLN A 275 14.80 9.36 20.74
C GLN A 275 13.45 9.35 19.99
N LEU A 276 12.73 8.22 20.05
CA LEU A 276 11.43 8.07 19.42
C LEU A 276 10.31 8.53 20.35
N ARG A 277 9.37 9.33 19.83
CA ARG A 277 8.17 9.74 20.55
C ARG A 277 7.11 8.67 20.46
N TYR A 278 6.33 8.48 21.52
CA TYR A 278 5.39 7.37 21.59
C TYR A 278 4.12 7.66 22.40
N ILE A 279 3.06 6.93 22.05
CA ILE A 279 1.82 6.80 22.82
C ILE A 279 1.52 5.31 22.90
N ILE A 280 1.64 4.73 24.10
CA ILE A 280 1.49 3.29 24.30
C ILE A 280 0.37 3.05 25.31
N PRO A 281 -0.72 2.37 24.93
CA PRO A 281 -1.73 1.96 25.87
C PRO A 281 -1.19 0.84 26.75
N VAL A 282 -1.63 0.76 28.00
CA VAL A 282 -1.22 -0.31 28.92
C VAL A 282 -2.37 -1.26 29.22
N HIS A 283 -2.05 -2.54 29.47
CA HIS A 283 -3.03 -3.50 29.95
C HIS A 283 -3.55 -3.08 31.34
N ARG A 284 -4.86 -3.24 31.58
CA ARG A 284 -5.54 -2.78 32.80
C ARG A 284 -5.04 -3.42 34.10
N ASN A 285 -4.29 -4.51 34.01
CA ASN A 285 -3.64 -5.20 35.14
C ASN A 285 -2.20 -4.73 35.38
N ASN A 286 -1.70 -3.75 34.61
CA ASN A 286 -0.34 -3.28 34.74
C ASN A 286 -0.18 -2.43 36.02
N THR A 287 0.89 -2.67 36.76
CA THR A 287 1.17 -1.99 38.04
C THR A 287 1.44 -0.50 37.89
N ILE A 288 1.75 0.01 36.69
CA ILE A 288 1.91 1.45 36.45
C ILE A 288 0.57 2.22 36.57
N ILE A 289 -0.56 1.52 36.49
CA ILE A 289 -1.88 2.13 36.58
C ILE A 289 -2.21 2.41 38.05
N ASP A 290 -2.61 3.64 38.36
CA ASP A 290 -3.15 4.00 39.67
C ASP A 290 -4.61 4.44 39.55
N LEU A 291 -5.57 3.51 39.66
CA LEU A 291 -7.00 3.83 39.52
C LEU A 291 -7.59 4.55 40.74
N THR A 292 -6.84 4.73 41.83
CA THR A 292 -7.31 5.28 43.10
C THR A 292 -8.01 6.65 42.96
N PRO A 293 -7.48 7.60 42.16
CA PRO A 293 -8.14 8.91 42.00
C PRO A 293 -9.52 8.80 41.36
N LEU A 294 -9.73 7.87 40.42
CA LEU A 294 -10.99 7.70 39.69
C LEU A 294 -11.99 6.77 40.38
N SER A 295 -11.56 6.00 41.38
CA SER A 295 -12.43 5.06 42.10
C SER A 295 -13.20 5.71 43.25
N LYS A 296 -12.80 6.89 43.71
CA LYS A 296 -13.49 7.64 44.77
C LYS A 296 -14.88 8.11 44.33
N ALA A 297 -15.90 7.98 45.18
CA ALA A 297 -17.27 8.40 44.85
C ALA A 297 -17.39 9.88 44.45
N ASN A 298 -16.53 10.74 45.01
CA ASN A 298 -16.49 12.18 44.77
C ASN A 298 -15.41 12.60 43.75
N PHE A 299 -14.82 11.67 42.98
CA PHE A 299 -13.69 11.98 42.08
C PHE A 299 -13.97 13.15 41.13
N LYS A 300 -15.22 13.32 40.68
CA LYS A 300 -15.63 14.43 39.79
C LYS A 300 -15.40 15.80 40.42
N LYS A 301 -15.55 15.91 41.75
CA LYS A 301 -15.29 17.13 42.51
C LYS A 301 -13.79 17.37 42.72
N GLU A 302 -12.99 16.31 42.84
CA GLU A 302 -11.55 16.39 43.09
C GLU A 302 -10.76 16.63 41.80
N ILE A 303 -10.99 15.81 40.77
CA ILE A 303 -10.20 15.79 39.54
C ILE A 303 -10.55 16.97 38.63
N LYS A 304 -11.85 17.29 38.46
CA LYS A 304 -12.39 18.38 37.61
C LYS A 304 -11.90 18.44 36.14
N ASN A 305 -11.05 17.52 35.73
CA ASN A 305 -10.46 17.42 34.41
C ASN A 305 -11.31 16.48 33.53
N TYR A 306 -11.91 17.05 32.48
CA TYR A 306 -12.70 16.32 31.51
C TYR A 306 -12.71 17.05 30.16
N PHE A 307 -13.06 16.31 29.12
CA PHE A 307 -13.35 16.86 27.79
C PHE A 307 -14.49 16.07 27.14
N ALA A 308 -15.11 16.67 26.12
CA ALA A 308 -16.10 15.99 25.29
C ALA A 308 -15.42 15.34 24.08
N TYR A 309 -15.72 14.07 23.82
CA TYR A 309 -15.29 13.34 22.62
C TYR A 309 -16.47 12.53 22.07
N GLN A 310 -16.90 12.85 20.85
CA GLN A 310 -18.08 12.22 20.20
C GLN A 310 -19.33 12.24 21.09
N ASP A 311 -19.68 13.42 21.61
CA ASP A 311 -20.83 13.65 22.51
C ASP A 311 -20.79 12.85 23.83
N ARG A 312 -19.59 12.37 24.22
CA ARG A 312 -19.36 11.65 25.48
C ARG A 312 -18.32 12.39 26.31
N ILE A 313 -18.60 12.53 27.60
CA ILE A 313 -17.63 13.09 28.54
C ILE A 313 -16.59 12.02 28.88
N VAL A 314 -15.33 12.41 28.76
CA VAL A 314 -14.17 11.61 29.15
C VAL A 314 -13.46 12.35 30.27
N TRP A 315 -13.46 11.74 31.45
CA TRP A 315 -12.68 12.21 32.60
C TRP A 315 -11.23 11.75 32.45
N TYR A 316 -10.29 12.52 32.98
CA TYR A 316 -8.89 12.10 32.96
C TYR A 316 -8.12 12.66 34.16
N TYR A 317 -7.01 12.01 34.49
CA TYR A 317 -5.99 12.60 35.35
C TYR A 317 -4.61 12.14 34.86
N GLN A 318 -3.63 13.03 35.04
CA GLN A 318 -2.25 12.83 34.61
C GLN A 318 -1.37 12.71 35.85
N TYR A 319 -0.37 11.84 35.77
CA TYR A 319 0.56 11.56 36.85
C TYR A 319 1.86 11.01 36.29
N GLU A 320 2.89 10.98 37.11
CA GLU A 320 4.18 10.37 36.77
C GLU A 320 4.40 9.16 37.65
N LYS A 321 4.87 8.06 37.06
CA LYS A 321 5.23 6.84 37.79
C LYS A 321 6.41 6.16 37.13
N ASP A 322 7.40 5.77 37.93
CA ASP A 322 8.66 5.17 37.46
C ASP A 322 9.39 6.02 36.40
N GLY A 323 9.33 7.36 36.53
CA GLY A 323 9.94 8.31 35.58
C GLY A 323 9.21 8.42 34.24
N ARG A 324 7.96 7.94 34.15
CA ARG A 324 7.16 7.91 32.92
C ARG A 324 5.91 8.77 33.08
N LYS A 325 5.59 9.57 32.06
CA LYS A 325 4.33 10.32 32.00
C LYS A 325 3.18 9.35 31.71
N VAL A 326 2.16 9.39 32.56
CA VAL A 326 0.98 8.53 32.47
C VAL A 326 -0.28 9.37 32.51
N VAL A 327 -1.25 9.00 31.68
CA VAL A 327 -2.61 9.54 31.74
C VAL A 327 -3.61 8.40 31.79
N THR A 328 -4.59 8.50 32.67
CA THR A 328 -5.70 7.56 32.70
C THR A 328 -6.99 8.31 32.39
N PHE A 329 -7.71 7.79 31.41
CA PHE A 329 -9.01 8.26 30.98
C PHE A 329 -10.11 7.34 31.51
N LEU A 330 -11.26 7.91 31.85
CA LEU A 330 -12.48 7.21 32.20
C LEU A 330 -13.63 7.68 31.32
N ASN A 331 -14.20 6.75 30.56
CA ASN A 331 -15.42 6.95 29.82
C ASN A 331 -16.57 6.23 30.56
N GLU A 332 -17.43 7.00 31.24
CA GLU A 332 -18.51 6.46 32.06
C GLU A 332 -19.57 5.69 31.24
N TYR A 333 -19.81 6.12 29.99
CA TYR A 333 -20.68 5.39 29.08
C TYR A 333 -20.10 4.00 28.75
N LEU A 334 -18.81 3.93 28.45
CA LEU A 334 -18.13 2.65 28.19
C LEU A 334 -18.09 1.79 29.45
N LYS A 335 -17.87 2.39 30.63
CA LYS A 335 -17.92 1.70 31.92
C LYS A 335 -19.27 1.01 32.13
N ALA A 336 -20.38 1.74 32.01
CA ALA A 336 -21.72 1.19 32.17
C ALA A 336 -22.01 0.05 31.15
N LYS A 337 -21.55 0.21 29.90
CA LYS A 337 -21.69 -0.82 28.87
C LYS A 337 -20.88 -2.08 29.19
N GLU A 338 -19.62 -1.93 29.60
CA GLU A 338 -18.76 -3.05 29.99
C GLU A 338 -19.31 -3.77 31.23
N GLU A 339 -19.82 -3.04 32.22
CA GLU A 339 -20.45 -3.62 33.41
C GLU A 339 -21.68 -4.46 33.04
N SER A 340 -22.59 -3.89 32.25
CA SER A 340 -23.81 -4.58 31.79
C SER A 340 -23.48 -5.83 30.98
N ASP A 341 -22.56 -5.74 30.01
CA ASP A 341 -22.14 -6.90 29.21
C ASP A 341 -21.50 -8.00 30.07
N TYR A 342 -20.67 -7.64 31.06
CA TYR A 342 -20.06 -8.62 31.96
C TYR A 342 -21.12 -9.36 32.79
N LEU A 343 -22.08 -8.63 33.38
CA LEU A 343 -23.15 -9.22 34.19
C LEU A 343 -24.05 -10.16 33.36
N LEU A 344 -24.38 -9.79 32.12
CA LEU A 344 -25.13 -10.67 31.20
C LEU A 344 -24.34 -11.93 30.84
N ARG A 345 -23.01 -11.85 30.78
CA ARG A 345 -22.13 -13.00 30.52
C ARG A 345 -21.97 -13.95 31.70
N ILE A 346 -22.14 -13.49 32.94
CA ILE A 346 -22.21 -14.38 34.11
C ILE A 346 -23.36 -15.39 33.94
N GLY A 347 -24.52 -14.91 33.45
CA GLY A 347 -25.67 -15.78 33.21
C GLY A 347 -25.53 -16.69 31.99
N SER A 348 -24.93 -16.20 30.91
CA SER A 348 -24.84 -16.96 29.64
C SER A 348 -23.58 -17.84 29.50
N HIS A 349 -22.50 -17.51 30.19
CA HIS A 349 -21.19 -18.19 30.12
C HIS A 349 -20.55 -18.32 31.52
N PRO A 350 -21.22 -19.02 32.46
CA PRO A 350 -20.79 -19.10 33.86
C PRO A 350 -19.42 -19.78 34.04
N GLU A 351 -18.95 -20.54 33.05
CA GLU A 351 -17.63 -21.18 33.05
C GLU A 351 -16.46 -20.19 32.87
N LYS A 352 -16.73 -18.98 32.36
CA LYS A 352 -15.71 -17.94 32.11
C LYS A 352 -15.90 -16.67 32.95
N TYR A 353 -17.11 -16.41 33.43
CA TYR A 353 -17.48 -15.15 34.08
C TYR A 353 -18.09 -15.41 35.45
N SER A 354 -17.60 -14.72 36.48
CA SER A 354 -18.10 -14.83 37.85
C SER A 354 -18.29 -13.47 38.51
N GLU A 355 -19.13 -13.41 39.55
CA GLU A 355 -19.31 -12.20 40.35
C GLU A 355 -18.00 -11.77 41.03
N GLU A 356 -17.22 -12.71 41.55
CA GLU A 356 -15.93 -12.41 42.18
C GLU A 356 -14.97 -11.71 41.20
N THR A 357 -14.90 -12.20 39.96
CA THR A 357 -14.06 -11.58 38.92
C THR A 357 -14.63 -10.25 38.42
N PHE A 358 -15.95 -10.09 38.42
CA PHE A 358 -16.61 -8.81 38.14
C PHE A 358 -16.20 -7.74 39.16
N PHE A 359 -16.32 -8.04 40.46
CA PHE A 359 -15.96 -7.09 41.52
C PHE A 359 -14.47 -6.72 41.48
N LYS A 360 -13.58 -7.68 41.20
CA LYS A 360 -12.14 -7.40 41.00
C LYS A 360 -11.87 -6.46 39.81
N LYS A 361 -12.71 -6.47 38.78
CA LYS A 361 -12.56 -5.66 37.55
C LYS A 361 -13.32 -4.34 37.56
N LEU A 362 -14.23 -4.15 38.51
CA LEU A 362 -15.19 -3.04 38.54
C LEU A 362 -14.53 -1.66 38.36
N GLN A 363 -13.42 -1.42 39.07
CA GLN A 363 -12.69 -0.15 39.01
C GLN A 363 -11.99 0.10 37.66
N ALA A 364 -11.73 -0.95 36.90
CA ALA A 364 -11.02 -0.89 35.63
C ALA A 364 -11.97 -0.77 34.42
N PHE A 365 -13.29 -0.89 34.60
CA PHE A 365 -14.22 -0.74 33.48
C PHE A 365 -14.27 0.70 32.95
N GLY A 366 -14.35 0.83 31.64
CA GLY A 366 -14.36 2.11 30.93
C GLY A 366 -13.05 2.88 30.98
N THR A 367 -11.97 2.31 31.55
CA THR A 367 -10.68 2.98 31.65
C THR A 367 -9.78 2.71 30.44
N LEU A 368 -8.98 3.71 30.10
CA LEU A 368 -7.87 3.64 29.15
C LEU A 368 -6.69 4.38 29.78
N THR A 369 -5.58 3.69 30.01
CA THR A 369 -4.35 4.32 30.50
C THR A 369 -3.31 4.30 29.39
N LEU A 370 -2.68 5.46 29.15
CA LEU A 370 -1.62 5.65 28.17
C LEU A 370 -0.34 6.08 28.88
N VAL A 371 0.77 5.48 28.48
CA VAL A 371 2.13 5.96 28.78
C VAL A 371 2.65 6.65 27.54
N TYR A 372 3.22 7.84 27.68
CA TYR A 372 3.60 8.66 26.54
C TYR A 372 4.88 9.46 26.77
N ASP A 373 5.60 9.71 25.68
CA ASP A 373 6.71 10.67 25.60
C ASP A 373 6.56 11.45 24.30
N LEU A 374 6.36 12.76 24.43
CA LEU A 374 6.08 13.68 23.33
C LEU A 374 6.94 14.93 23.49
N ALA A 375 7.39 15.51 22.36
CA ALA A 375 8.27 16.67 22.34
C ALA A 375 7.57 17.99 22.74
N GLN A 376 6.26 18.07 22.52
CA GLN A 376 5.43 19.23 22.83
C GLN A 376 4.42 18.88 23.93
N ASP A 377 4.10 19.85 24.78
CA ASP A 377 3.01 19.73 25.72
C ASP A 377 1.68 19.75 24.95
N ILE A 378 1.12 18.56 24.72
CA ILE A 378 -0.22 18.40 24.16
C ILE A 378 -1.25 18.22 25.27
N THR A 379 -2.48 18.64 25.00
CA THR A 379 -3.60 18.42 25.92
C THR A 379 -3.94 16.93 26.03
N ALA A 380 -4.53 16.52 27.16
CA ALA A 380 -5.01 15.14 27.33
C ALA A 380 -6.09 14.77 26.28
N GLN A 381 -6.88 15.73 25.81
CA GLN A 381 -7.82 15.54 24.71
C GLN A 381 -7.09 15.18 23.41
N GLN A 382 -6.08 15.97 23.01
CA GLN A 382 -5.29 15.69 21.80
C GLN A 382 -4.57 14.35 21.89
N LEU A 383 -4.05 13.99 23.07
CA LEU A 383 -3.42 12.70 23.32
C LEU A 383 -4.42 11.53 23.15
N TYR A 384 -5.64 11.69 23.68
CA TYR A 384 -6.72 10.72 23.51
C TYR A 384 -7.12 10.58 22.03
N GLU A 385 -7.31 11.70 21.34
CA GLU A 385 -7.69 11.74 19.92
C GLU A 385 -6.60 11.11 19.03
N ALA A 386 -5.33 11.42 19.28
CA ALA A 386 -4.19 10.80 18.59
C ALA A 386 -4.21 9.27 18.79
N TYR A 387 -4.39 8.80 20.03
CA TYR A 387 -4.52 7.36 20.25
C TYR A 387 -5.73 6.75 19.52
N LYS A 388 -6.88 7.45 19.48
CA LYS A 388 -8.09 6.97 18.78
C LYS A 388 -7.93 6.91 17.26
N GLN A 389 -7.08 7.74 16.68
CA GLN A 389 -6.74 7.69 15.26
C GLN A 389 -5.97 6.42 14.87
N ARG A 390 -5.43 5.64 15.82
CA ARG A 390 -4.89 4.28 15.56
C ARG A 390 -5.89 3.40 14.81
N ASN A 391 -7.19 3.53 15.10
CA ASN A 391 -8.22 2.77 14.39
C ASN A 391 -8.22 3.04 12.87
N GLU A 392 -7.80 4.23 12.43
CA GLU A 392 -7.67 4.54 10.99
C GLU A 392 -6.56 3.70 10.34
N ILE A 393 -5.50 3.37 11.08
CA ILE A 393 -4.41 2.50 10.60
C ILE A 393 -4.86 1.04 10.54
N GLU A 394 -5.66 0.58 11.50
CA GLU A 394 -6.25 -0.76 11.43
C GLU A 394 -7.15 -0.87 10.18
N VAL A 395 -7.94 0.16 9.89
CA VAL A 395 -8.74 0.24 8.65
C VAL A 395 -7.85 0.31 7.40
N LEU A 396 -6.69 0.96 7.47
CA LEU A 396 -5.68 0.97 6.39
C LEU A 396 -5.20 -0.44 6.09
N PHE A 397 -4.76 -1.17 7.10
CA PHE A 397 -4.31 -2.54 6.91
C PHE A 397 -5.43 -3.48 6.51
N ASP A 398 -6.62 -3.31 7.07
CA ASP A 398 -7.79 -4.09 6.64
C ASP A 398 -8.09 -3.85 5.15
N SER A 399 -8.05 -2.59 4.71
CA SER A 399 -8.21 -2.24 3.29
C SER A 399 -7.06 -2.79 2.43
N TYR A 400 -5.82 -2.75 2.92
CA TYR A 400 -4.68 -3.35 2.23
C TYR A 400 -4.84 -4.86 2.04
N LYS A 401 -5.30 -5.57 3.08
CA LYS A 401 -5.51 -7.02 3.05
C LYS A 401 -6.75 -7.40 2.26
N ASN A 402 -7.90 -6.82 2.56
CA ASN A 402 -9.19 -7.25 2.04
C ASN A 402 -9.60 -6.54 0.74
N PHE A 403 -9.36 -5.23 0.64
CA PHE A 403 -9.71 -4.47 -0.57
C PHE A 403 -8.69 -4.66 -1.69
N LEU A 404 -7.38 -4.65 -1.40
CA LEU A 404 -6.37 -4.92 -2.44
C LEU A 404 -6.01 -6.40 -2.59
N ALA A 405 -6.35 -7.28 -1.65
CA ALA A 405 -5.81 -8.64 -1.61
C ALA A 405 -4.27 -8.63 -1.66
N ALA A 406 -3.64 -7.74 -0.87
CA ALA A 406 -2.20 -7.53 -0.86
C ALA A 406 -1.49 -8.15 0.36
N ASP A 407 -2.20 -8.95 1.16
CA ASP A 407 -1.66 -9.75 2.26
C ASP A 407 -0.86 -10.98 1.78
N LYS A 408 -0.93 -11.27 0.48
CA LYS A 408 -0.27 -12.40 -0.18
C LYS A 408 0.49 -11.92 -1.40
N THR A 409 1.72 -12.39 -1.55
CA THR A 409 2.56 -12.07 -2.70
C THR A 409 3.14 -13.33 -3.33
N PHE A 410 3.23 -13.31 -4.67
CA PHE A 410 3.86 -14.38 -5.46
C PHE A 410 5.25 -13.97 -5.98
N MET A 411 5.78 -12.84 -5.52
CA MET A 411 7.07 -12.33 -5.98
C MET A 411 8.21 -13.19 -5.47
N GLN A 412 9.19 -13.45 -6.34
CA GLN A 412 10.37 -14.26 -6.03
C GLN A 412 11.66 -13.44 -5.98
N ASP A 413 11.64 -12.20 -6.49
CA ASP A 413 12.75 -11.25 -6.46
C ASP A 413 12.43 -10.11 -5.50
N ARG A 414 13.37 -9.75 -4.62
CA ARG A 414 13.19 -8.72 -3.60
C ARG A 414 12.86 -7.36 -4.20
N TYR A 415 13.50 -6.98 -5.30
CA TYR A 415 13.28 -5.67 -5.93
C TYR A 415 11.97 -5.63 -6.70
N VAL A 416 11.57 -6.73 -7.33
CA VAL A 416 10.22 -6.84 -7.91
C VAL A 416 9.16 -6.71 -6.81
N LEU A 417 9.38 -7.33 -5.65
CA LEU A 417 8.50 -7.17 -4.49
C LEU A 417 8.41 -5.71 -4.02
N GLU A 418 9.53 -5.00 -3.91
CA GLU A 418 9.54 -3.57 -3.58
C GLU A 418 8.72 -2.74 -4.58
N GLY A 419 8.87 -2.96 -5.89
CA GLY A 419 8.04 -2.31 -6.90
C GLY A 419 6.56 -2.68 -6.81
N TRP A 420 6.26 -3.94 -6.52
CA TRP A 420 4.88 -4.40 -6.31
C TRP A 420 4.25 -3.74 -5.08
N LEU A 421 5.01 -3.57 -4.00
CA LEU A 421 4.58 -2.82 -2.81
C LEU A 421 4.32 -1.35 -3.15
N MET A 422 5.17 -0.73 -3.96
CA MET A 422 4.95 0.63 -4.46
C MET A 422 3.64 0.75 -5.25
N ALA A 423 3.33 -0.21 -6.12
CA ALA A 423 2.08 -0.22 -6.87
C ALA A 423 0.86 -0.28 -5.94
N ASN A 424 0.91 -1.14 -4.91
CA ASN A 424 -0.15 -1.21 -3.90
C ASN A 424 -0.20 0.05 -3.02
N PHE A 425 0.94 0.67 -2.73
CA PHE A 425 1.01 1.93 -1.97
C PHE A 425 0.26 3.06 -2.71
N ILE A 426 0.52 3.23 -4.02
CA ILE A 426 -0.22 4.18 -4.87
C ILE A 426 -1.71 3.84 -4.91
N ALA A 427 -2.07 2.56 -5.03
CA ALA A 427 -3.47 2.12 -4.99
C ALA A 427 -4.15 2.47 -3.65
N MET A 428 -3.45 2.33 -2.53
CA MET A 428 -3.95 2.75 -1.22
C MET A 428 -4.13 4.26 -1.11
N MET A 429 -3.23 5.07 -1.68
CA MET A 429 -3.42 6.52 -1.74
C MET A 429 -4.69 6.89 -2.52
N ALA A 430 -4.93 6.26 -3.68
CA ALA A 430 -6.16 6.46 -4.44
C ALA A 430 -7.41 6.08 -3.63
N TYR A 431 -7.38 4.94 -2.94
CA TYR A 431 -8.47 4.49 -2.06
C TYR A 431 -8.78 5.52 -0.97
N TYR A 432 -7.77 6.02 -0.26
CA TYR A 432 -7.94 6.96 0.84
C TYR A 432 -8.42 8.34 0.37
N LYS A 433 -7.91 8.82 -0.76
CA LYS A 433 -8.44 10.05 -1.38
C LYS A 433 -9.90 9.90 -1.78
N LEU A 434 -10.28 8.76 -2.36
CA LEU A 434 -11.68 8.49 -2.70
C LEU A 434 -12.56 8.42 -1.45
N PHE A 435 -12.12 7.70 -0.42
CA PHE A 435 -12.80 7.62 0.87
C PHE A 435 -13.00 9.01 1.50
N SER A 436 -11.96 9.86 1.47
CA SER A 436 -12.02 11.23 1.96
C SER A 436 -13.04 12.08 1.19
N ARG A 437 -13.08 11.97 -0.16
CA ARG A 437 -14.10 12.65 -0.97
C ARG A 437 -15.52 12.16 -0.67
N LEU A 438 -15.72 10.86 -0.48
CA LEU A 438 -17.02 10.29 -0.07
C LEU A 438 -17.46 10.76 1.32
N LYS A 439 -16.52 10.83 2.26
CA LYS A 439 -16.76 11.35 3.62
C LYS A 439 -17.21 12.81 3.57
N LYS A 440 -16.47 13.66 2.86
CA LYS A 440 -16.78 15.09 2.69
C LYS A 440 -18.16 15.30 2.02
N ALA A 441 -18.54 14.41 1.11
CA ALA A 441 -19.84 14.45 0.44
C ALA A 441 -20.99 13.78 1.23
N ASN A 442 -20.74 13.29 2.46
CA ASN A 442 -21.71 12.55 3.29
C ASN A 442 -22.33 11.33 2.58
N LEU A 443 -21.53 10.60 1.78
CA LEU A 443 -21.98 9.45 0.99
C LEU A 443 -21.64 8.08 1.60
N LEU A 444 -20.80 8.04 2.64
CA LEU A 444 -20.33 6.79 3.26
C LEU A 444 -21.45 5.95 3.91
N SER A 445 -22.63 6.53 4.16
CA SER A 445 -23.80 5.77 4.64
C SER A 445 -24.44 4.90 3.55
N LYS A 446 -24.10 5.12 2.27
CA LYS A 446 -24.71 4.44 1.13
C LYS A 446 -23.70 3.76 0.20
N TYR A 447 -22.48 4.29 0.11
CA TYR A 447 -21.46 3.82 -0.83
C TYR A 447 -20.12 3.63 -0.12
N ALA A 448 -19.55 2.45 -0.28
CA ALA A 448 -18.14 2.20 -0.02
C ALA A 448 -17.29 2.67 -1.22
N PRO A 449 -15.99 2.95 -1.03
CA PRO A 449 -15.09 3.27 -2.14
C PRO A 449 -15.12 2.23 -3.27
N LYS A 450 -15.25 0.94 -2.92
CA LYS A 450 -15.36 -0.15 -3.91
C LYS A 450 -16.58 0.01 -4.82
N ASP A 451 -17.73 0.44 -4.29
CA ASP A 451 -18.94 0.63 -5.10
C ASP A 451 -18.73 1.70 -6.18
N ILE A 452 -18.02 2.78 -5.83
CA ILE A 452 -17.69 3.85 -6.78
C ILE A 452 -16.74 3.35 -7.87
N ILE A 453 -15.78 2.51 -7.51
CA ILE A 453 -14.85 1.88 -8.45
C ILE A 453 -15.60 0.93 -9.39
N GLU A 454 -16.52 0.10 -8.89
CA GLU A 454 -17.32 -0.79 -9.72
C GLU A 454 -18.25 0.00 -10.66
N LEU A 455 -18.87 1.09 -10.18
CA LEU A 455 -19.68 1.96 -11.03
C LEU A 455 -18.86 2.61 -12.15
N SER A 456 -17.60 3.00 -11.87
CA SER A 456 -16.76 3.63 -12.88
C SER A 456 -16.36 2.67 -14.01
N LYS A 457 -16.29 1.36 -13.76
CA LYS A 457 -16.03 0.35 -14.79
C LYS A 457 -17.07 0.31 -15.90
N SER A 458 -18.28 0.83 -15.67
CA SER A 458 -19.36 0.89 -16.67
C SER A 458 -19.26 2.06 -17.65
N ILE A 459 -18.27 2.95 -17.48
CA ILE A 459 -18.06 4.13 -18.32
C ILE A 459 -16.97 3.81 -19.35
N TYR A 460 -17.30 3.87 -20.64
CA TYR A 460 -16.43 3.48 -21.73
C TYR A 460 -16.09 4.65 -22.68
N GLN A 461 -15.04 4.47 -23.45
CA GLN A 461 -14.73 5.21 -24.67
C GLN A 461 -14.83 4.25 -25.86
N LEU A 462 -15.56 4.67 -26.88
CA LEU A 462 -15.89 3.94 -28.10
C LEU A 462 -15.19 4.62 -29.28
N LYS A 463 -14.48 3.87 -30.10
CA LYS A 463 -13.86 4.40 -31.31
C LYS A 463 -14.85 4.33 -32.47
N ILE A 464 -15.41 5.47 -32.85
CA ILE A 464 -16.39 5.59 -33.93
C ILE A 464 -15.75 6.44 -35.02
N ASN A 465 -15.65 5.90 -36.24
CA ASN A 465 -15.06 6.59 -37.39
C ASN A 465 -13.64 7.15 -37.13
N GLY A 466 -12.85 6.46 -36.29
CA GLY A 466 -11.47 6.85 -35.95
C GLY A 466 -11.35 7.81 -34.78
N THR A 467 -12.44 8.40 -34.29
CA THR A 467 -12.45 9.29 -33.12
C THR A 467 -13.01 8.59 -31.88
N TRP A 468 -12.49 8.94 -30.70
CA TRP A 468 -12.97 8.41 -29.43
C TRP A 468 -14.19 9.19 -28.94
N HIS A 469 -15.26 8.47 -28.62
CA HIS A 469 -16.52 8.99 -28.09
C HIS A 469 -16.87 8.29 -26.78
N ARG A 470 -17.20 9.08 -25.77
CA ARG A 470 -17.58 8.53 -24.47
C ARG A 470 -18.98 7.93 -24.53
N SER A 471 -19.14 6.76 -23.91
CA SER A 471 -20.42 6.07 -23.82
C SER A 471 -21.44 6.87 -23.01
N GLU A 472 -22.71 6.50 -23.14
CA GLU A 472 -23.78 7.03 -22.30
C GLU A 472 -23.52 6.68 -20.83
N ILE A 473 -23.83 7.65 -19.95
CA ILE A 473 -23.71 7.49 -18.50
C ILE A 473 -25.05 7.86 -17.90
N THR A 474 -25.55 7.04 -16.97
CA THR A 474 -26.83 7.30 -16.32
C THR A 474 -26.82 8.63 -15.56
N VAL A 475 -27.96 9.31 -15.51
CA VAL A 475 -28.11 10.59 -14.77
C VAL A 475 -27.72 10.44 -13.30
N LYS A 476 -28.08 9.30 -12.69
CA LYS A 476 -27.73 8.97 -11.30
C LYS A 476 -26.21 8.86 -11.11
N ALA A 477 -25.52 8.14 -12.00
CA ALA A 477 -24.06 8.00 -11.92
C ALA A 477 -23.35 9.35 -12.13
N LYS A 478 -23.78 10.14 -13.14
CA LYS A 478 -23.25 11.50 -13.36
C LYS A 478 -23.38 12.38 -12.13
N ALA A 479 -24.57 12.42 -11.51
CA ALA A 479 -24.81 13.19 -10.30
C ALA A 479 -23.96 12.70 -9.12
N LEU A 480 -23.78 11.39 -8.98
CA LEU A 480 -22.94 10.79 -7.94
C LEU A 480 -21.46 11.18 -8.09
N PHE A 481 -20.88 11.01 -9.28
CA PHE A 481 -19.48 11.34 -9.52
C PHE A 481 -19.21 12.84 -9.41
N LYS A 482 -20.14 13.69 -9.86
CA LYS A 482 -20.06 15.15 -9.68
C LYS A 482 -20.01 15.54 -8.19
N LYS A 483 -20.77 14.88 -7.32
CA LYS A 483 -20.74 15.14 -5.87
C LYS A 483 -19.38 14.86 -5.21
N ILE A 484 -18.59 13.97 -5.80
CA ILE A 484 -17.21 13.67 -5.33
C ILE A 484 -16.14 14.36 -6.18
N GLY A 485 -16.52 15.38 -6.95
CA GLY A 485 -15.59 16.21 -7.73
C GLY A 485 -14.92 15.47 -8.88
N ILE A 486 -15.59 14.47 -9.48
CA ILE A 486 -15.14 13.77 -10.67
C ILE A 486 -16.10 14.09 -11.81
N ASP A 487 -15.59 14.69 -12.88
CA ASP A 487 -16.36 14.93 -14.09
C ASP A 487 -16.03 13.88 -15.16
N TYR A 488 -17.08 13.30 -15.73
CA TYR A 488 -17.01 12.38 -16.87
C TYR A 488 -17.75 12.94 -18.09
N LEU A 489 -18.08 14.23 -18.12
CA LEU A 489 -18.76 14.88 -19.24
C LEU A 489 -17.79 15.63 -20.16
N THR A 490 -16.71 16.17 -19.60
CA THR A 490 -15.54 16.73 -20.30
C THR A 490 -14.53 15.65 -20.61
#